data_AF-A0A958FN73-F1
#
_entry.id   AF-A0A958FN73-F1
#
_cell.length_a   1.000
_cell.length_b   1.000
_cell.length_c   1.000
_cell.angle_alpha   90.00
_cell.angle_beta   90.00
_cell.angle_gamma   90.00
#
_symmetry.space_group_name_H-M   'P 1'
#
loop_
_entity.id
_entity.type
_entity.pdbx_description
1 polymer ?
#
loop_
_entity_poly.entity_id
_entity_poly.type
_entity_poly.pdbx_seq_one_letter_code
_entity_poly.pdbx_strand_id
1 'polypeptide(L)' 'MKKLTLEEISEQRLTPDSLQTAERVPVYALLDNIRSLYNVGSMFRTADAARIEKMLLCGITGYPPRKELDKT' A
#
# COMPACT_ATOMS: atom_id res chain seq x y z
N MET A 1 -5.77 -11.08 -19.95
CA MET A 1 -4.47 -10.60 -19.43
C MET A 1 -3.39 -11.60 -19.84
N LYS A 2 -2.25 -11.14 -20.36
CA LYS A 2 -1.08 -12.00 -20.61
C LYS A 2 -0.47 -12.37 -19.26
N LYS A 3 -0.24 -13.67 -19.01
CA LYS A 3 0.51 -14.14 -17.83
C LYS A 3 2.00 -14.00 -18.14
N LEU A 4 2.74 -13.31 -17.28
CA LEU A 4 4.18 -13.12 -17.43
C LEU A 4 4.96 -14.37 -17.00
N THR A 5 6.12 -14.59 -17.60
CA THR A 5 7.12 -15.56 -17.15
C THR A 5 7.87 -15.05 -15.92
N LEU A 6 8.62 -15.93 -15.24
CA LEU A 6 9.45 -15.54 -14.10
C LEU A 6 10.52 -14.52 -14.50
N GLU A 7 11.12 -14.69 -15.68
CA GLU A 7 12.13 -13.79 -16.24
C GLU A 7 11.55 -12.39 -16.46
N GLU A 8 10.38 -12.30 -17.12
CA GLU A 8 9.67 -11.03 -17.35
C GLU A 8 9.31 -10.32 -16.03
N ILE A 9 8.93 -11.07 -14.99
CA ILE A 9 8.64 -10.51 -13.66
C ILE A 9 9.92 -9.99 -12.99
N SER A 10 11.02 -10.74 -13.12
CA SER A 10 12.30 -10.37 -12.51
C SER A 10 12.89 -9.11 -13.14
N GLU A 11 12.77 -8.94 -14.45
CA GLU A 11 13.21 -7.75 -15.18
C GLU A 11 12.45 -6.47 -14.75
N GLN A 12 11.18 -6.62 -14.38
CA GLN A 12 10.31 -5.50 -13.96
C GLN A 12 10.39 -5.23 -12.45
N ARG A 13 11.15 -6.01 -11.67
CA ARG A 13 11.24 -5.85 -10.23
C ARG A 13 12.05 -4.60 -9.87
N LEU A 14 11.46 -3.74 -9.06
CA LEU A 14 12.12 -2.56 -8.52
C LEU A 14 13.16 -2.94 -7.45
N THR A 15 14.29 -2.24 -7.47
CA THR A 15 15.30 -2.31 -6.40
C THR A 15 14.92 -1.38 -5.25
N PRO A 16 15.40 -1.64 -4.01
CA PRO A 16 15.14 -0.76 -2.87
C PRO A 16 15.46 0.72 -3.13
N ASP A 17 16.58 0.99 -3.80
CA ASP A 17 17.00 2.36 -4.14
C ASP A 17 16.05 3.04 -5.13
N SER A 18 15.47 2.27 -6.06
CA SER A 18 14.51 2.78 -7.05
C SER A 18 13.09 3.02 -6.50
N LEU A 19 12.77 2.50 -5.31
CA LEU A 19 11.40 2.60 -4.76
C LEU A 19 10.99 4.04 -4.46
N GLN A 20 11.93 4.90 -4.07
CA GLN A 20 11.62 6.29 -3.69
C GLN A 20 11.24 7.17 -4.87
N THR A 21 11.79 6.90 -6.06
CA THR A 21 11.59 7.73 -7.26
C THR A 21 10.60 7.15 -8.24
N ALA A 22 10.25 5.88 -8.08
CA ALA A 22 9.41 5.20 -9.05
C ALA A 22 7.93 5.57 -8.87
N GLU A 23 7.25 5.72 -10.01
CA GLU A 23 5.92 6.33 -10.12
C GLU A 23 4.84 5.51 -9.38
N ARG A 24 3.98 6.20 -8.64
CA ARG A 24 2.80 5.59 -8.00
C ARG A 24 1.65 5.51 -8.99
N VAL A 25 0.82 4.48 -8.85
CA VAL A 25 -0.39 4.32 -9.63
C VAL A 25 -1.38 5.40 -9.18
N PRO A 26 -2.01 6.17 -10.10
CA PRO A 26 -2.87 7.32 -9.79
C PRO A 26 -4.25 6.89 -9.25
N VAL A 27 -4.22 6.09 -8.18
CA VAL A 27 -5.35 5.55 -7.46
C VAL A 27 -5.30 6.12 -6.05
N TYR A 28 -6.48 6.47 -5.54
CA TYR A 28 -6.67 7.06 -4.24
C TYR A 28 -7.65 6.16 -3.48
N ALA A 29 -7.29 5.74 -2.27
CA ALA A 29 -8.16 4.93 -1.41
C ALA A 29 -8.76 5.76 -0.28
N LEU A 30 -10.05 5.57 0.02
CA LEU A 30 -10.75 6.19 1.14
C LEU A 30 -11.14 5.11 2.15
N LEU A 31 -10.65 5.24 3.39
CA LEU A 31 -10.99 4.37 4.51
C LEU A 31 -11.90 5.13 5.46
N ASP A 32 -13.21 4.96 5.28
CA ASP A 32 -14.22 5.59 6.14
C ASP A 32 -14.70 4.64 7.24
N ASN A 33 -14.65 5.12 8.49
CA ASN A 33 -15.18 4.43 9.67
C ASN A 33 -14.68 2.99 9.90
N ILE A 34 -13.43 2.70 9.54
CA ILE A 34 -12.81 1.39 9.77
C ILE A 34 -12.29 1.31 11.20
N ARG A 35 -12.99 0.52 12.02
CA ARG A 35 -12.69 0.37 13.47
C ARG A 35 -11.42 -0.45 13.76
N SER A 36 -11.13 -1.47 12.93
CA SER A 36 -10.04 -2.42 13.20
C SER A 36 -8.69 -1.85 12.76
N LEU A 37 -7.82 -1.51 13.72
CA LEU A 37 -6.44 -1.07 13.44
C LEU A 37 -5.63 -2.12 12.67
N TYR A 38 -5.85 -3.41 12.96
CA TYR A 38 -5.22 -4.50 12.22
C TYR A 38 -5.56 -4.48 10.73
N ASN A 39 -6.85 -4.25 10.40
CA ASN A 39 -7.28 -4.15 9.02
C ASN A 39 -6.73 -2.88 8.36
N VAL A 40 -6.69 -1.76 9.08
CA VAL A 40 -6.07 -0.52 8.59
C VAL A 40 -4.59 -0.73 8.27
N GLY A 41 -3.82 -1.37 9.16
CA GLY A 41 -2.41 -1.73 8.90
C GLY A 41 -2.24 -2.67 7.71
N SER A 42 -3.12 -3.67 7.55
CA SER A 42 -3.16 -4.53 6.36
C SER A 42 -3.41 -3.73 5.08
N MET A 43 -4.38 -2.80 5.09
CA MET A 43 -4.69 -1.95 3.95
C MET A 43 -3.53 -1.03 3.56
N PHE A 44 -2.80 -0.47 4.53
CA PHE A 44 -1.58 0.30 4.26
C PHE A 44 -0.52 -0.53 3.53
N ARG A 45 -0.27 -1.77 3.96
CA ARG A 45 0.70 -2.66 3.31
C ARG A 45 0.28 -3.07 1.91
N THR A 46 -1.00 -3.38 1.71
CA THR A 46 -1.53 -3.66 0.38
C THR A 46 -1.41 -2.44 -0.53
N ALA A 47 -1.72 -1.24 -0.03
CA ALA A 47 -1.60 -0.01 -0.79
C ALA A 47 -0.15 0.31 -1.17
N ASP A 48 0.81 0.06 -0.28
CA ASP A 48 2.24 0.24 -0.56
C ASP A 48 2.74 -0.77 -1.59
N ALA A 49 2.40 -2.06 -1.43
CA ALA A 49 2.73 -3.11 -2.38
C ALA A 49 2.12 -2.87 -3.78
N ALA A 50 0.89 -2.34 -3.82
CA ALA A 50 0.19 -1.96 -5.04
C ALA A 50 0.57 -0.56 -5.55
N ARG A 51 1.46 0.16 -4.85
CA ARG A 51 1.96 1.49 -5.24
C ARG A 51 0.85 2.53 -5.42
N ILE A 52 -0.20 2.46 -4.61
CA ILE A 52 -1.29 3.45 -4.61
C ILE A 52 -0.73 4.82 -4.23
N GLU A 53 -1.18 5.87 -4.91
CA GLU A 53 -0.68 7.23 -4.74
C GLU A 53 -1.03 7.81 -3.37
N LYS A 54 -2.28 7.66 -2.92
CA LYS A 54 -2.74 8.24 -1.66
C LYS A 54 -3.79 7.40 -0.95
N MET A 55 -3.74 7.45 0.37
CA MET A 55 -4.81 6.95 1.25
C MET A 55 -5.37 8.09 2.08
N LEU A 56 -6.70 8.16 2.15
CA LEU A 56 -7.46 9.14 2.91
C LEU A 56 -8.20 8.39 4.01
N LEU A 57 -8.03 8.81 5.26
CA LEU A 57 -8.65 8.18 6.42
C LEU A 57 -9.69 9.16 6.97
N CYS A 58 -10.92 8.68 7.17
CA CYS A 58 -12.04 9.50 7.61
C CYS A 58 -12.84 8.82 8.73
N GLY A 59 -13.65 9.62 9.43
CA GLY A 59 -14.49 9.16 10.53
C GLY A 59 -13.67 8.62 11.70
N ILE A 60 -14.06 7.46 12.24
CA ILE A 60 -13.38 6.83 13.38
C ILE A 60 -12.09 6.07 13.03
N THR A 61 -11.68 6.05 11.76
CA THR A 61 -10.53 5.26 11.30
C THR A 61 -9.24 5.71 12.00
N GLY A 62 -8.55 4.78 12.65
CA GLY A 62 -7.29 5.07 13.32
C GLY A 62 -6.15 5.39 12.34
N TYR A 63 -5.34 6.39 12.66
CA TYR A 63 -4.25 6.89 11.81
C TYR A 63 -2.89 6.84 12.53
N PRO A 64 -1.74 6.76 11.80
CA PRO A 64 -0.39 6.80 12.38
C PRO A 64 -0.07 8.13 13.08
N PRO A 65 0.85 8.18 14.07
CA PRO A 65 1.68 7.07 14.56
C PRO A 65 0.98 6.27 15.68
N ARG A 66 0.79 4.96 15.47
CA ARG A 66 0.22 4.01 16.46
C ARG A 66 0.92 2.66 16.33
N LYS A 67 1.38 2.09 17.45
CA LYS A 67 2.15 0.82 17.44
C LYS A 67 1.35 -0.36 16.89
N GLU A 68 0.04 -0.32 17.02
CA GLU A 68 -0.89 -1.33 16.50
C GLU A 68 -1.00 -1.30 14.97
N LEU A 69 -0.61 -0.19 14.34
CA LEU A 69 -0.48 -0.09 12.87
C LEU A 69 0.90 -0.57 12.40
N ASP A 70 1.94 -0.39 13.23
CA ASP A 70 3.31 -0.82 12.92
C ASP A 70 3.47 -2.35 12.94
N LYS A 71 2.63 -3.04 13.72
CA LYS A 71 2.71 -4.49 13.92
C LYS A 71 1.62 -5.21 13.13
N THR A 72 1.84 -5.39 11.83
CA THR A 72 1.55 -6.66 11.17
C THR A 72 2.36 -6.74 9.89
#